data_AF-A0A6H0XLI3-F1
#
_entry.id   AF-A0A6H0XLI3-F1
#
_cell.length_a   1.000
_cell.length_b   1.000
_cell.length_c   1.000
_cell.angle_alpha   90.00
_cell.angle_beta   90.00
_cell.angle_gamma   90.00
#
_symmetry.space_group_name_H-M   'P 1'
#
loop_
_entity.id
_entity.type
_entity.pdbx_description
1 polymer ?
#
loop_
_entity_poly.entity_id
_entity_poly.type
_entity_poly.pdbx_seq_one_letter_code
_entity_poly.pdbx_strand_id
1 'polypeptide(L)'
;MRLPYVNDESQTASPTDAAIIQRVKQRRGGKLIALDKALLHAPPVADGWNSFLGSIRTGTTLAASLRETAICRVAVLNQAWYEWEQHVPILKDSDGISAEGVAYLRSRPRQGARRTDAEVLLDR
;
A
#
# COMPACT_ATOMS: atom_id res chain seq x y z
N MET A 1 -5.15 -1.05 18.51
CA MET A 1 -3.80 -0.91 19.09
C MET A 1 -2.91 -0.23 18.05
N ARG A 2 -2.13 0.80 18.41
CA ARG A 2 -1.19 1.47 17.50
C ARG A 2 0.24 1.09 17.91
N LEU A 3 1.05 0.63 16.96
CA LEU A 3 2.47 0.37 17.22
C LEU A 3 3.23 1.70 17.32
N PRO A 4 4.10 1.89 18.32
CA PRO A 4 5.03 3.01 18.32
C PRO A 4 5.96 2.90 17.11
N TYR A 5 6.30 4.01 16.47
CA TYR A 5 7.27 3.97 15.38
C TYR A 5 8.68 3.76 15.92
N VAL A 6 9.47 2.94 15.23
CA VAL A 6 10.90 2.88 15.52
C VAL A 6 11.50 4.25 15.22
N ASN A 7 12.42 4.71 16.07
CA ASN A 7 13.12 5.96 15.81
C ASN A 7 14.31 5.69 14.86
N ASP A 8 14.76 6.72 14.15
CA ASP A 8 15.77 6.59 13.08
C ASP A 8 17.17 6.18 13.58
N GLU A 9 17.39 6.18 14.90
CA GLU A 9 18.68 5.97 15.60
C GLU A 9 18.71 4.67 16.44
N SER A 10 17.56 4.07 16.77
CA SER A 10 17.42 3.10 17.87
C SER A 10 17.55 1.63 17.51
N GLN A 11 17.82 1.29 16.24
CA GLN A 11 17.78 -0.12 15.83
C GLN A 11 18.94 -0.48 14.93
N THR A 12 20.10 -0.68 15.51
CA THR A 12 21.11 -1.56 14.92
C THR A 12 21.49 -2.60 15.95
N ALA A 13 20.64 -3.60 16.13
CA ALA A 13 20.96 -4.77 16.95
C ALA A 13 22.13 -5.57 16.34
N SER A 14 22.34 -5.43 15.02
CA SER A 14 23.45 -6.05 14.29
C SER A 14 23.88 -5.21 13.06
N PRO A 15 25.08 -5.47 12.50
CA PRO A 15 25.50 -4.92 11.20
C PRO A 15 24.55 -5.28 10.05
N THR A 16 23.90 -6.45 10.12
CA THR A 16 22.91 -6.90 9.13
C THR A 16 21.68 -6.01 9.15
N ASP A 17 21.14 -5.70 10.34
CA ASP A 17 19.97 -4.82 10.48
C ASP A 17 20.29 -3.40 10.02
N ALA A 18 21.50 -2.91 10.33
CA ALA A 18 21.98 -1.62 9.85
C ALA A 18 21.99 -1.57 8.32
N ALA A 19 22.46 -2.62 7.65
CA ALA A 19 22.47 -2.70 6.19
C ALA A 19 21.05 -2.72 5.59
N ILE A 20 20.09 -3.38 6.24
CA ILE A 20 18.67 -3.37 5.84
C ILE A 20 18.11 -1.95 5.93
N ILE A 21 18.29 -1.27 7.06
CA ILE A 21 17.80 0.10 7.25
C ILE A 21 18.36 1.04 6.19
N GLN A 22 19.66 0.91 5.86
CA GLN A 22 20.28 1.70 4.81
C GLN A 22 19.63 1.44 3.44
N ARG A 23 19.37 0.19 3.06
CA ARG A 23 18.65 -0.12 1.80
C ARG A 23 17.25 0.51 1.77
N VAL A 24 16.52 0.44 2.88
CA VAL A 24 15.18 1.04 2.98
C VAL A 24 15.24 2.57 2.86
N LYS A 25 16.20 3.23 3.53
CA LYS A 25 16.43 4.68 3.41
C LYS A 25 16.80 5.08 1.99
N GLN A 26 17.70 4.34 1.33
CA GLN A 26 18.13 4.63 -0.04
C GLN A 26 16.96 4.63 -1.03
N ARG A 27 16.06 3.65 -0.94
CA ARG A 27 14.82 3.62 -1.76
C ARG A 27 13.95 4.87 -1.56
N ARG A 28 13.98 5.47 -0.37
CA ARG A 28 13.11 6.58 0.04
C ARG A 28 13.75 7.96 -0.05
N GLY A 29 14.89 8.08 -0.73
CA GLY A 29 15.61 9.36 -0.81
C GLY A 29 16.22 9.79 0.53
N GLY A 30 16.60 8.83 1.37
CA GLY A 30 17.35 9.04 2.61
C GLY A 30 16.51 9.12 3.89
N LYS A 31 15.17 9.08 3.81
CA LYS A 31 14.28 9.20 4.98
C LYS A 31 13.31 8.03 5.09
N LEU A 32 13.02 7.59 6.31
CA LEU A 32 12.03 6.53 6.56
C LEU A 32 10.61 7.13 6.59
N ILE A 33 9.65 6.50 5.91
CA ILE A 33 8.22 6.85 6.03
C ILE A 33 7.55 6.03 7.14
N ALA A 34 6.31 6.36 7.49
CA ALA A 34 5.55 5.69 8.55
C ALA A 34 5.48 4.17 8.35
N LEU A 35 5.27 3.69 7.12
CA LEU A 35 5.29 2.25 6.81
C LEU A 35 6.65 1.61 7.12
N ASP A 36 7.76 2.23 6.71
CA ASP A 36 9.09 1.70 6.96
C ASP A 36 9.35 1.62 8.49
N LYS A 37 8.95 2.66 9.22
CA LYS A 37 9.10 2.71 10.69
C LYS A 37 8.23 1.69 11.43
N ALA A 38 7.14 1.22 10.82
CA ALA A 38 6.33 0.14 11.37
C ALA A 38 6.95 -1.23 11.07
N LEU A 39 7.44 -1.45 9.84
CA LEU A 39 8.04 -2.73 9.44
C LEU A 39 9.38 -3.01 10.12
N LEU A 40 10.14 -1.96 10.43
CA LEU A 40 11.47 -2.09 11.02
C LEU A 40 11.50 -2.66 12.45
N HIS A 41 10.35 -2.82 13.11
CA HIS A 41 10.25 -3.69 14.29
C HIS A 41 10.70 -5.14 14.00
N ALA A 42 10.70 -5.55 12.73
CA ALA A 42 11.29 -6.79 12.26
C ALA A 42 12.10 -6.53 10.97
N PRO A 43 13.40 -6.19 11.06
CA PRO A 43 14.21 -5.81 9.89
C PRO A 43 14.18 -6.82 8.74
N PRO A 44 14.26 -8.15 8.95
CA PRO A 44 14.17 -9.11 7.85
C PRO A 44 12.84 -9.02 7.07
N VAL A 45 11.74 -8.71 7.77
CA VAL A 45 10.42 -8.49 7.13
C VAL A 45 10.44 -7.20 6.32
N ALA A 46 11.02 -6.13 6.85
CA ALA A 46 11.18 -4.87 6.14
C ALA A 46 11.99 -5.04 4.85
N ASP A 47 13.05 -5.85 4.86
CA ASP A 47 13.88 -6.12 3.69
C ASP A 47 13.16 -6.95 2.61
N GLY A 48 12.47 -8.02 3.02
CA GLY A 48 11.65 -8.83 2.10
C GLY A 48 10.53 -8.00 1.47
N TRP A 49 9.85 -7.19 2.28
CA TRP A 49 8.85 -6.23 1.80
C TRP A 49 9.46 -5.23 0.82
N ASN A 50 10.64 -4.70 1.11
CA ASN A 50 11.34 -3.75 0.27
C ASN A 50 11.60 -4.30 -1.14
N SER A 51 12.09 -5.54 -1.22
CA SER A 51 12.36 -6.24 -2.47
C SER A 51 11.08 -6.55 -3.24
N PHE A 52 10.12 -7.25 -2.61
CA PHE A 52 8.91 -7.72 -3.29
C PHE A 52 8.05 -6.58 -3.84
N LEU A 53 7.80 -5.54 -3.04
CA LEU A 53 6.98 -4.40 -3.48
C LEU A 53 7.74 -3.51 -4.48
N GLY A 54 9.07 -3.51 -4.46
CA GLY A 54 9.89 -2.90 -5.52
C GLY A 54 9.58 -3.55 -6.87
N SER A 55 9.63 -4.88 -6.94
CA SER A 55 9.28 -5.63 -8.14
C SER A 55 7.85 -5.35 -8.62
N ILE A 56 6.86 -5.30 -7.71
CA ILE A 56 5.47 -4.97 -8.07
C ILE A 56 5.33 -3.53 -8.58
N ARG A 57 6.06 -2.55 -8.02
CA ARG A 57 5.85 -1.13 -8.33
C ARG A 57 6.63 -0.64 -9.53
N THR A 58 7.82 -1.19 -9.78
CA THR A 58 8.73 -0.68 -10.82
C THR A 58 9.33 -1.78 -11.70
N GLY A 59 9.21 -3.06 -11.32
CA GLY A 59 9.82 -4.19 -12.05
C GLY A 59 8.84 -5.10 -12.79
N THR A 60 7.55 -4.80 -12.77
CA THR A 60 6.51 -5.59 -13.44
C THR A 60 6.16 -5.03 -14.81
N THR A 61 5.51 -5.83 -15.64
CA THR A 61 5.13 -5.51 -17.03
C THR A 61 3.81 -4.76 -17.15
N LEU A 62 3.06 -4.58 -16.05
CA LEU A 62 1.80 -3.85 -16.07
C LEU A 62 2.03 -2.33 -16.07
N ALA A 63 1.27 -1.61 -16.89
CA ALA A 63 1.25 -0.15 -16.91
C ALA A 63 0.91 0.45 -15.54
N ALA A 64 1.46 1.63 -15.23
CA ALA A 64 1.21 2.31 -13.96
C ALA A 64 -0.29 2.55 -13.72
N SER A 65 -1.03 2.99 -14.74
CA SER A 65 -2.49 3.19 -14.67
C SER A 65 -3.23 1.95 -14.17
N LEU A 66 -2.89 0.77 -14.69
CA LEU A 66 -3.52 -0.49 -14.30
C LEU A 66 -3.15 -0.91 -12.87
N ARG A 67 -1.86 -0.81 -12.51
CA ARG A 67 -1.38 -1.19 -11.18
C ARG A 67 -1.95 -0.28 -10.10
N GLU A 68 -1.88 1.01 -10.31
CA GLU A 68 -2.34 2.01 -9.34
C GLU A 68 -3.87 1.99 -9.23
N THR A 69 -4.60 1.66 -10.31
CA THR A 69 -6.04 1.41 -10.25
C THR A 69 -6.35 0.23 -9.33
N ALA A 70 -5.63 -0.89 -9.48
CA ALA A 70 -5.80 -2.06 -8.62
C ALA A 70 -5.47 -1.76 -7.16
N ILE A 71 -4.34 -1.09 -6.90
CA ILE A 71 -3.90 -0.72 -5.55
C ILE A 71 -4.91 0.22 -4.89
N CYS A 72 -5.29 1.31 -5.56
CA CYS A 72 -6.27 2.26 -5.03
C CYS A 72 -7.61 1.59 -4.76
N ARG A 73 -8.07 0.69 -5.65
CA ARG A 73 -9.33 -0.01 -5.45
C ARG A 73 -9.30 -0.94 -4.24
N VAL A 74 -8.21 -1.70 -4.07
CA VAL A 74 -8.01 -2.55 -2.89
C VAL A 74 -7.97 -1.69 -1.61
N ALA A 75 -7.31 -0.53 -1.65
CA ALA A 75 -7.26 0.38 -0.52
C ALA A 75 -8.66 0.85 -0.09
N VAL A 76 -9.50 1.29 -1.03
CA VAL A 76 -10.90 1.68 -0.74
C VAL A 76 -11.68 0.53 -0.13
N LEU A 77 -11.61 -0.66 -0.73
CA LEU A 77 -12.38 -1.83 -0.30
C LEU A 77 -12.00 -2.30 1.11
N ASN A 78 -10.74 -2.09 1.52
CA ASN A 78 -10.24 -2.46 2.85
C ASN A 78 -10.19 -1.27 3.82
N GLN A 79 -10.69 -0.09 3.42
CA GLN A 79 -10.58 1.15 4.20
C GLN A 79 -9.13 1.49 4.60
N ALA A 80 -8.15 1.09 3.78
CA ALA A 80 -6.73 1.33 4.00
C ALA A 80 -6.35 2.74 3.49
N TRP A 81 -6.79 3.76 4.22
CA TRP A 81 -6.67 5.15 3.76
C TRP A 81 -5.23 5.65 3.61
N TYR A 82 -4.30 5.14 4.42
CA TYR A 82 -2.88 5.42 4.23
C TYR A 82 -2.42 5.02 2.82
N GLU A 83 -2.76 3.81 2.36
CA GLU A 83 -2.39 3.35 1.02
C GLU A 83 -3.09 4.17 -0.06
N TRP A 84 -4.38 4.48 0.11
CA TRP A 84 -5.10 5.35 -0.82
C TRP A 84 -4.40 6.71 -1.00
N GLU A 85 -4.05 7.38 0.10
CA GLU A 85 -3.40 8.69 0.07
C GLU A 85 -2.03 8.66 -0.60
N GLN A 86 -1.27 7.58 -0.41
CA GLN A 86 0.05 7.42 -1.04
C GLN A 86 -0.05 7.09 -2.55
N HIS A 87 -1.11 6.40 -2.97
CA HIS A 87 -1.20 5.86 -4.33
C HIS A 87 -2.09 6.67 -5.27
N VAL A 88 -3.10 7.40 -4.75
CA VAL A 88 -4.00 8.19 -5.60
C VAL A 88 -3.30 9.30 -6.40
N PRO A 89 -2.22 9.97 -5.93
CA PRO A 89 -1.49 10.93 -6.76
C PRO A 89 -0.84 10.24 -7.96
N ILE A 90 -0.21 9.08 -7.75
CA ILE A 90 0.45 8.29 -8.80
C ILE A 90 -0.57 7.84 -9.85
N LEU A 91 -1.77 7.42 -9.40
CA LEU A 91 -2.85 7.06 -10.29
C LEU A 91 -3.30 8.24 -11.16
N LYS A 92 -3.47 9.42 -10.56
CA LYS A 92 -3.89 10.64 -11.28
C LYS A 92 -2.87 11.09 -12.33
N ASP A 93 -1.59 10.86 -12.07
CA ASP A 93 -0.51 11.20 -12.99
C ASP A 93 -0.30 10.14 -14.10
N SER A 94 -1.06 9.04 -14.08
CA SER A 94 -0.92 7.96 -15.05
C SER A 94 -1.75 8.19 -16.32
N ASP A 95 -1.20 7.78 -17.47
CA ASP A 95 -1.86 7.91 -18.77
C ASP A 95 -3.25 7.24 -18.82
N GLY A 96 -4.22 7.94 -19.41
CA GLY A 96 -5.58 7.45 -19.63
C GLY A 96 -6.48 7.43 -18.38
N ILE A 97 -6.04 8.03 -17.28
CA ILE A 97 -6.84 8.14 -16.05
C ILE A 97 -7.56 9.49 -16.00
N SER A 98 -8.89 9.46 -15.91
CA SER A 98 -9.71 10.66 -15.72
C SER A 98 -10.04 10.90 -14.24
N ALA A 99 -10.38 12.15 -13.90
CA ALA A 99 -10.81 12.51 -12.54
C ALA A 99 -12.09 11.74 -12.13
N GLU A 100 -13.00 11.54 -13.08
CA GLU A 100 -14.24 10.77 -12.91
C GLU A 100 -13.92 9.29 -12.64
N GLY A 101 -12.95 8.72 -13.33
CA GLY A 101 -12.48 7.34 -13.10
C GLY A 101 -11.94 7.17 -11.68
N VAL A 102 -11.12 8.10 -11.19
CA VAL A 102 -10.62 8.08 -9.81
C VAL A 102 -11.76 8.21 -8.80
N ALA A 103 -12.73 9.12 -9.05
CA ALA A 103 -13.89 9.27 -8.19
C ALA A 103 -14.76 7.99 -8.15
N TYR A 104 -14.90 7.32 -9.30
CA TYR A 104 -15.63 6.06 -9.42
C TYR A 104 -14.99 4.93 -8.59
N LEU A 105 -13.67 4.83 -8.56
CA LEU A 105 -12.98 3.83 -7.73
C LEU A 105 -13.30 3.99 -6.24
N ARG A 106 -13.54 5.23 -5.77
CA ARG A 106 -13.86 5.55 -4.39
C ARG A 106 -15.33 5.29 -4.04
N SER A 107 -16.25 5.56 -4.97
CA SER A 107 -17.69 5.48 -4.71
C SER A 107 -18.29 4.09 -4.97
N ARG A 108 -17.67 3.28 -5.84
CA ARG A 108 -18.25 1.99 -6.22
C ARG A 108 -18.27 1.02 -5.03
N PRO A 109 -19.42 0.39 -4.69
CA PRO A 109 -19.46 -0.65 -3.67
C PRO A 109 -18.74 -1.93 -4.14
N ARG A 110 -18.40 -2.83 -3.20
CA ARG A 110 -17.85 -4.15 -3.53
C ARG A 110 -18.90 -4.94 -4.33
N GLN A 111 -18.54 -5.44 -5.52
CA GLN A 111 -19.42 -6.36 -6.26
C GLN A 111 -19.50 -7.70 -5.52
N GLY A 112 -20.72 -8.25 -5.42
CA GLY A 112 -20.96 -9.54 -4.76
C GLY A 112 -20.91 -9.50 -3.24
N ALA A 113 -21.11 -8.35 -2.61
CA ALA A 113 -21.54 -8.34 -1.20
C ALA A 113 -22.78 -9.24 -1.12
N ARG A 114 -22.71 -10.33 -0.34
CA ARG A 114 -23.82 -11.28 -0.20
C ARG A 114 -25.07 -10.48 0.14
N ARG A 115 -26.18 -10.77 -0.56
CA ARG A 115 -27.50 -10.43 -0.04
C ARG A 115 -27.52 -10.84 1.43
N THR A 116 -27.97 -9.94 2.29
CA THR A 116 -28.16 -10.31 3.70
C THR A 116 -29.20 -11.44 3.75
N ASP A 117 -29.15 -12.30 4.78
CA ASP A 117 -30.16 -13.38 4.90
C ASP A 117 -31.60 -12.83 4.92
N ALA A 118 -31.77 -11.56 5.33
CA ALA A 118 -33.03 -10.82 5.27
C ALA A 118 -33.53 -10.54 3.84
N GLU A 119 -32.63 -10.30 2.88
CA GLU A 119 -32.97 -10.06 1.47
C GLU A 119 -33.24 -11.35 0.68
N VAL A 120 -32.90 -12.52 1.23
CA VAL A 120 -33.21 -13.84 0.65
C VAL A 120 -34.62 -14.33 1.06
N LEU A 121 -35.14 -13.87 2.20
CA LEU A 121 -36.44 -14.26 2.74
C LEU A 121 -37.63 -13.48 2.15
N LEU A 122 -37.40 -12.33 1.52
CA LEU A 122 -38.45 -11.51 0.90
C LEU A 122 -38.79 -11.90 -0.54
N ASP A 123 -38.00 -12.81 -1.14
CA ASP A 123 -38.20 -13.34 -2.50
C ASP A 123 -38.81 -14.77 -2.49
N ARG A 124 -39.41 -15.21 -1.36
CA ARG A 124 -40.11 -16.50 -1.23
C ARG A 124 -41.59 -16.32 -0.92
#